data_AF-A0AA51QP58-F1
#
_entry.id   AF-A0AA51QP58-F1
#
_cell.length_a   1.000
_cell.length_b   1.000
_cell.length_c   1.000
_cell.angle_alpha   90.00
_cell.angle_beta   90.00
_cell.angle_gamma   90.00
#
_symmetry.space_group_name_H-M   'P 1'
#
loop_
_entity.id
_entity.type
_entity.pdbx_description
1 polymer ?
#
loop_
_entity_poly.entity_id
_entity_poly.type
_entity_poly.pdbx_seq_one_letter_code
_entity_poly.pdbx_strand_id
1 'polypeptide(L)' 'MENTLEQARARYAAAIKGGDEAEFIAAKSALIATTTGTVLTDEQAAYI' A
#
# COMPACT_ATOMS: atom_id res chain seq x y z
N MET A 1 5.74 10.36 -14.54
CA MET A 1 5.62 9.22 -13.59
C MET A 1 5.17 9.67 -12.18
N GLU A 2 4.77 10.93 -11.98
CA GLU A 2 4.27 11.43 -10.66
C GLU A 2 2.89 10.88 -10.27
N ASN A 3 2.06 10.53 -11.26
CA ASN A 3 0.68 10.09 -11.03
C ASN A 3 0.56 8.80 -10.21
N THR A 4 1.54 7.90 -10.27
CA THR A 4 1.47 6.58 -9.61
C THR A 4 1.71 6.65 -8.10
N LEU A 5 2.61 7.52 -7.63
CA LEU A 5 2.92 7.65 -6.21
C LEU A 5 1.82 8.38 -5.44
N GLU A 6 1.26 9.45 -6.02
CA GLU A 6 0.15 10.19 -5.41
C GLU A 6 -1.12 9.34 -5.32
N GLN A 7 -1.41 8.53 -6.35
CA GLN A 7 -2.51 7.57 -6.32
C GLN A 7 -2.32 6.51 -5.23
N ALA A 8 -1.11 5.95 -5.09
CA ALA A 8 -0.81 4.97 -4.04
C ALA A 8 -0.99 5.57 -2.62
N ARG A 9 -0.57 6.83 -2.42
CA ARG A 9 -0.78 7.56 -1.15
C ARG A 9 -2.25 7.81 -0.86
N ALA A 10 -3.02 8.24 -1.86
CA ALA A 10 -4.44 8.49 -1.72
C ALA A 10 -5.22 7.20 -1.37
N ARG A 11 -4.90 6.08 -2.04
CA ARG A 11 -5.47 4.76 -1.75
C ARG A 11 -5.16 4.31 -0.33
N TYR A 12 -3.90 4.43 0.10
CA TYR A 12 -3.50 4.08 1.47
C TYR A 12 -4.24 4.93 2.52
N ALA A 13 -4.34 6.24 2.30
CA ALA A 13 -5.07 7.13 3.19
C ALA A 13 -6.57 6.83 3.26
N ALA A 14 -7.17 6.38 2.16
CA ALA A 14 -8.56 5.91 2.14
C ALA A 14 -8.72 4.57 2.88
N ALA A 15 -7.79 3.64 2.68
CA ALA A 15 -7.80 2.33 3.32
C ALA A 15 -7.72 2.41 4.86
N ILE A 16 -6.89 3.31 5.40
CA ILE A 16 -6.82 3.58 6.85
C ILE A 16 -8.20 3.97 7.42
N LYS A 17 -8.99 4.72 6.67
CA LYS A 17 -10.32 5.21 7.12
C LYS A 17 -11.42 4.18 6.88
N GLY A 18 -11.25 3.31 5.89
CA GLY A 18 -12.25 2.34 5.47
C GLY A 18 -12.45 1.18 6.44
N GLY A 19 -11.44 0.86 7.27
CA GLY A 19 -11.51 -0.23 8.25
C GLY A 19 -11.46 -1.64 7.64
N ASP A 20 -11.20 -1.75 6.34
CA ASP A 20 -10.91 -3.01 5.67
C ASP A 20 -9.41 -3.31 5.79
N GLU A 21 -9.07 -4.27 6.64
CA GLU A 21 -7.69 -4.68 6.92
C GLU A 21 -7.00 -5.24 5.67
N ALA A 22 -7.72 -5.97 4.82
CA ALA A 22 -7.15 -6.53 3.59
C ALA A 22 -6.79 -5.41 2.60
N GLU A 23 -7.67 -4.42 2.46
CA GLU A 23 -7.40 -3.24 1.63
C GLU A 23 -6.28 -2.37 2.21
N PHE A 24 -6.17 -2.27 3.54
CA PHE A 24 -5.05 -1.58 4.20
C PHE A 24 -3.71 -2.25 3.88
N ILE A 25 -3.61 -3.58 4.04
CA ILE A 25 -2.39 -4.34 3.75
C ILE A 25 -2.03 -4.21 2.27
N ALA A 26 -3.00 -4.34 1.37
CA ALA A 26 -2.80 -4.22 -0.06
C ALA A 26 -2.32 -2.81 -0.46
N ALA A 27 -2.96 -1.75 0.08
CA ALA A 27 -2.60 -0.37 -0.22
C ALA A 27 -1.22 0.01 0.35
N LYS A 28 -0.88 -0.44 1.56
CA LYS A 28 0.44 -0.21 2.18
C LYS A 28 1.55 -0.92 1.40
N SER A 29 1.33 -2.17 0.99
CA SER A 29 2.27 -2.95 0.18
C SER A 29 2.51 -2.31 -1.19
N ALA A 30 1.44 -1.85 -1.85
CA ALA A 30 1.54 -1.13 -3.12
C ALA A 30 2.31 0.20 -2.99
N LEU A 31 2.10 0.93 -1.90
CA LEU A 31 2.84 2.16 -1.61
C LEU A 31 4.34 1.88 -1.41
N ILE A 32 4.69 0.86 -0.63
CA ILE A 32 6.10 0.45 -0.41
C ILE A 32 6.76 0.10 -1.74
N ALA A 33 6.11 -0.70 -2.59
CA ALA A 33 6.62 -1.06 -3.91
C ALA A 33 6.82 0.16 -4.80
N THR A 34 5.87 1.10 -4.81
CA THR A 34 5.99 2.33 -5.62
C THR A 34 7.09 3.26 -5.12
N THR A 35 7.33 3.30 -3.80
CA THR A 35 8.30 4.24 -3.20
C THR A 35 9.72 3.70 -3.18
N THR A 36 9.89 2.39 -3.06
CA THR A 36 11.20 1.73 -2.85
C THR A 36 11.61 0.83 -4.01
N GLY A 37 10.70 0.51 -4.93
CA GLY A 37 10.89 -0.52 -5.95
C GLY A 37 10.82 -1.96 -5.42
N THR A 38 10.51 -2.15 -4.13
CA THR A 38 10.50 -3.48 -3.49
C THR A 38 9.09 -4.03 -3.37
N VAL A 39 8.84 -5.19 -3.96
CA VAL A 39 7.59 -5.94 -3.75
C VAL A 39 7.75 -6.81 -2.50
N LEU A 40 6.85 -6.65 -1.54
CA LEU A 40 6.85 -7.46 -0.33
C LEU A 40 6.40 -8.88 -0.63
N THR A 41 6.98 -9.85 0.08
CA THR A 41 6.48 -11.22 0.08
C THR A 41 5.18 -11.32 0.89
N ASP A 42 4.41 -12.37 0.68
CA ASP A 42 3.18 -12.63 1.45
C ASP A 42 3.45 -12.68 2.96
N GLU A 43 4.60 -13.24 3.34
CA GLU A 43 5.03 -13.33 4.74
C GLU A 43 5.33 -11.93 5.33
N GLN A 44 5.95 -11.04 4.55
CA GLN A 44 6.20 -9.66 4.98
C GLN A 44 4.91 -8.84 5.06
N ALA A 45 3.98 -9.06 4.14
CA ALA A 45 2.67 -8.41 4.15
C ALA A 45 1.79 -8.85 5.32
N ALA A 46 1.99 -10.07 5.86
CA ALA A 46 1.26 -10.56 7.03
C ALA A 46 1.60 -9.81 8.34
N TYR A 47 2.72 -9.08 8.40
CA TYR A 47 3.13 -8.27 9.56
C TYR A 47 2.80 -6.78 9.43
N ILE A 48 2.06 -6.38 8.39
CA ILE A 48 1.69 -4.99 8.10
C ILE A 48 0.54 -4.50 8.96
#